data_AF-A0A956YUN2-F1
#
_entry.id   AF-A0A956YUN2-F1
#
_cell.length_a   1.000
_cell.length_b   1.000
_cell.length_c   1.000
_cell.angle_alpha   90.00
_cell.angle_beta   90.00
_cell.angle_gamma   90.00
#
_symmetry.space_group_name_H-M   'P 1'
#
loop_
_entity.id
_entity.type
_entity.pdbx_description
1 polymer ?
#
loop_
_entity_poly.entity_id
_entity_poly.type
_entity_poly.pdbx_seq_one_letter_code
_entity_poly.pdbx_strand_id
1 'polypeptide(L)'
;MTYRSLELGISAIQAGNLSEGARLLRIAVKSNELTPQLRATAYLWLAETQADPQHKRACYNEALLADPSNADAEQRLSRLLAAQLPPMPDSLPEQTPPEPTVYKPPPATYSPPAFTPQAAAPYTTNIAEHIVGVFNGPNGPGTGFFVVPQAGLLATTRFVVGGAERLTIETQPGRQIPGYVVRAFPDIDLAFLRVEYGPGTTLPVTPLPRVRDSAALLAAPYQRAIASGAQRATKRALAAHWIPTDFTEWGDAGGAPLFDSNYYLVGMATRDTARNSGHYFGLHIAAIRARADAYIAEAQSENRAYCASCGAGSKAGVLGFFYCETCGSVMPTARHVQRFPVPQAEALYETSRIRCTRCGAQAGFHGGRCLRCGQPPDTRPL
;
A
#
# COMPACT_ATOMS: atom_id res chain seq x y z
N MET A 1 -38.44 -10.03 9.73
CA MET A 1 -38.56 -9.06 8.61
C MET A 1 -37.39 -9.17 7.64
N THR A 2 -36.18 -9.40 8.15
CA THR A 2 -34.89 -9.47 7.45
C THR A 2 -34.75 -10.67 6.50
N TYR A 3 -35.20 -11.85 6.91
CA TYR A 3 -35.26 -13.05 6.06
C TYR A 3 -36.16 -12.85 4.83
N ARG A 4 -37.34 -12.24 5.03
CA ARG A 4 -38.28 -11.91 3.94
C ARG A 4 -37.66 -10.92 2.94
N SER A 5 -36.86 -9.96 3.40
CA SER A 5 -36.13 -9.02 2.53
C SER A 5 -35.03 -9.71 1.71
N LEU A 6 -34.38 -10.73 2.27
CA LEU A 6 -33.40 -11.54 1.54
C LEU A 6 -34.07 -12.32 0.40
N GLU A 7 -35.16 -13.05 0.71
CA GLU A 7 -35.91 -13.84 -0.28
C GLU A 7 -36.50 -12.96 -1.39
N LEU A 8 -37.14 -11.84 -1.03
CA LEU A 8 -37.68 -10.89 -2.00
C LEU A 8 -36.57 -10.26 -2.86
N GLY A 9 -35.40 -10.00 -2.27
CA GLY A 9 -34.24 -9.48 -3.00
C GLY A 9 -33.70 -10.47 -4.03
N ILE A 10 -33.56 -11.75 -3.66
CA ILE A 10 -33.12 -12.82 -4.59
C ILE A 10 -34.16 -13.01 -5.71
N SER A 11 -35.44 -13.09 -5.36
CA SER A 11 -36.54 -13.24 -6.34
C SER A 11 -36.59 -12.06 -7.33
N ALA A 12 -36.38 -10.82 -6.86
CA ALA A 12 -36.32 -9.65 -7.71
C ALA A 12 -35.14 -9.69 -8.70
N ILE A 13 -33.96 -10.16 -8.28
CA ILE A 13 -32.80 -10.33 -9.19
C ILE A 13 -33.08 -11.41 -10.23
N GLN A 14 -33.67 -12.54 -9.83
CA GLN A 14 -34.06 -13.61 -10.74
C GLN A 14 -35.10 -13.15 -11.78
N ALA A 15 -35.99 -12.23 -11.39
CA ALA A 15 -36.96 -11.60 -12.29
C ALA A 15 -36.37 -10.47 -13.17
N GLY A 16 -35.06 -10.21 -13.11
CA GLY A 16 -34.38 -9.17 -13.90
C GLY A 16 -34.43 -7.76 -13.29
N ASN A 17 -35.08 -7.58 -12.13
CA ASN A 17 -35.19 -6.31 -11.43
C ASN A 17 -33.97 -6.07 -10.53
N LEU A 18 -32.81 -5.84 -11.14
CA LEU A 18 -31.51 -5.73 -10.44
C LEU A 18 -31.45 -4.59 -9.41
N SER A 19 -32.08 -3.45 -9.69
CA SER A 19 -32.06 -2.28 -8.80
C SER A 19 -32.83 -2.52 -7.51
N GLU A 20 -34.04 -3.07 -7.62
CA GLU A 20 -34.90 -3.40 -6.48
C GLU A 20 -34.35 -4.58 -5.70
N GLY A 21 -33.83 -5.60 -6.39
CA GLY A 21 -33.10 -6.70 -5.77
C GLY A 21 -31.91 -6.24 -4.95
N ALA A 22 -31.05 -5.37 -5.51
CA ALA A 22 -29.90 -4.81 -4.79
C ALA A 22 -30.33 -4.00 -3.55
N ARG A 23 -31.43 -3.23 -3.66
CA ARG A 23 -31.97 -2.44 -2.54
C ARG A 23 -32.38 -3.34 -1.39
N LEU A 24 -33.16 -4.39 -1.68
CA LEU A 24 -33.66 -5.34 -0.69
C LEU A 24 -32.54 -6.14 -0.02
N LEU A 25 -31.55 -6.60 -0.80
CA LEU A 25 -30.39 -7.30 -0.27
C LEU A 25 -29.52 -6.41 0.63
N ARG A 26 -29.31 -5.14 0.28
CA ARG A 26 -28.58 -4.19 1.15
C ARG A 26 -29.29 -3.95 2.48
N ILE A 27 -30.63 -3.98 2.50
CA ILE A 27 -31.41 -3.89 3.74
C ILE A 27 -31.20 -5.17 4.57
N ALA A 28 -31.23 -6.34 3.92
CA ALA A 28 -31.06 -7.62 4.59
C ALA A 28 -29.67 -7.75 5.26
N VAL A 29 -28.58 -7.43 4.56
CA VAL A 29 -27.21 -7.52 5.11
C VAL A 29 -26.91 -6.48 6.20
N LYS A 30 -27.64 -5.36 6.27
CA LYS A 30 -27.48 -4.38 7.36
C LYS A 30 -28.05 -4.87 8.70
N SER A 31 -28.91 -5.89 8.68
CA SER A 31 -29.45 -6.47 9.89
C SER A 31 -28.51 -7.48 10.51
N ASN A 32 -28.48 -7.57 11.85
CA ASN A 32 -27.68 -8.56 12.58
C ASN A 32 -28.39 -9.92 12.75
N GLU A 33 -29.56 -10.09 12.12
CA GLU A 33 -30.42 -11.27 12.27
C GLU A 33 -30.10 -12.39 11.28
N LEU A 34 -29.31 -12.12 10.23
CA LEU A 34 -28.93 -13.13 9.24
C LEU A 34 -27.78 -14.01 9.75
N THR A 35 -27.93 -15.32 9.56
CA THR A 35 -26.85 -16.27 9.79
C THR A 35 -25.64 -15.96 8.87
N PRO A 36 -24.42 -16.31 9.30
CA PRO A 36 -23.20 -16.18 8.49
C PRO A 36 -23.36 -16.65 7.03
N GLN A 37 -23.98 -17.83 6.86
CA GLN A 37 -24.20 -18.46 5.55
C GLN A 37 -25.19 -17.66 4.69
N LEU A 38 -26.31 -17.21 5.25
CA LEU A 38 -27.31 -16.43 4.52
C LEU A 38 -26.79 -15.04 4.14
N ARG A 39 -25.93 -14.47 4.98
CA ARG A 39 -25.23 -13.20 4.70
C ARG A 39 -24.24 -13.36 3.55
N ALA A 40 -23.49 -14.45 3.51
CA ALA A 40 -22.63 -14.77 2.38
C ALA A 40 -23.44 -14.91 1.08
N THR A 41 -24.56 -15.65 1.11
CA THR A 41 -25.49 -15.77 -0.03
C THR A 41 -26.00 -14.40 -0.51
N ALA A 42 -26.38 -13.51 0.40
CA ALA A 42 -26.83 -12.16 0.04
C ALA A 42 -25.76 -11.36 -0.70
N TYR A 43 -24.49 -11.46 -0.28
CA TYR A 43 -23.38 -10.82 -0.96
C TYR A 43 -23.05 -11.44 -2.32
N LEU A 44 -23.18 -12.76 -2.47
CA LEU A 44 -23.05 -13.43 -3.77
C LEU A 44 -24.09 -12.92 -4.77
N TRP A 45 -25.35 -12.75 -4.34
CA TRP A 45 -26.40 -12.17 -5.20
C TRP A 45 -26.20 -10.68 -5.47
N LEU A 46 -25.68 -9.90 -4.51
CA LEU A 46 -25.31 -8.51 -4.74
C LEU A 46 -24.21 -8.36 -5.79
N ALA A 47 -23.28 -9.31 -5.89
CA ALA A 47 -22.23 -9.31 -6.91
C ALA A 47 -22.82 -9.37 -8.34
N GLU A 48 -23.95 -10.06 -8.53
CA GLU A 48 -24.57 -10.20 -9.86
C GLU A 48 -25.42 -9.00 -10.27
N THR A 49 -25.58 -8.00 -9.41
CA THR A 49 -26.37 -6.78 -9.73
C THR A 49 -25.59 -5.78 -10.59
N GLN A 50 -24.26 -5.92 -10.71
CA GLN A 50 -23.41 -5.06 -11.51
C GLN A 50 -22.33 -5.85 -12.24
N ALA A 51 -21.97 -5.41 -13.44
CA ALA A 51 -20.91 -6.02 -14.25
C ALA A 51 -19.49 -5.59 -13.82
N ASP A 52 -19.36 -4.55 -13.00
CA ASP A 52 -18.07 -4.00 -12.58
C ASP A 52 -17.23 -5.04 -11.80
N PRO A 53 -16.01 -5.38 -12.25
CA PRO A 53 -15.16 -6.33 -11.56
C PRO A 53 -14.73 -5.88 -10.16
N GLN A 54 -14.63 -4.57 -9.89
CA GLN A 54 -14.30 -4.08 -8.56
C GLN A 54 -15.46 -4.31 -7.58
N HIS A 55 -16.70 -4.01 -7.99
CA HIS A 55 -17.92 -4.33 -7.24
C HIS A 55 -18.04 -5.84 -6.96
N LYS A 56 -17.86 -6.69 -7.98
CA LYS A 56 -17.89 -8.16 -7.79
C LYS A 56 -16.86 -8.62 -6.77
N ARG A 57 -15.62 -8.11 -6.86
CA ARG A 57 -14.55 -8.42 -5.89
C ARG A 57 -14.92 -8.00 -4.48
N ALA A 58 -15.47 -6.80 -4.30
CA ALA A 58 -15.91 -6.32 -3.00
C ALA A 58 -16.99 -7.24 -2.39
N CYS A 59 -18.00 -7.61 -3.18
CA CYS A 59 -19.05 -8.53 -2.73
C CYS A 59 -18.52 -9.92 -2.37
N TYR A 60 -17.60 -10.50 -3.15
CA TYR A 60 -17.02 -11.82 -2.82
C TYR A 60 -16.17 -11.78 -1.54
N ASN A 61 -15.41 -10.70 -1.32
CA ASN A 61 -14.68 -10.51 -0.07
C ASN A 61 -15.63 -10.39 1.13
N GLU A 62 -16.72 -9.63 1.00
CA GLU A 62 -17.74 -9.52 2.05
C GLU A 62 -18.45 -10.87 2.33
N ALA A 63 -18.65 -11.69 1.29
CA ALA A 63 -19.19 -13.04 1.45
C ALA A 63 -18.24 -13.94 2.25
N LEU A 64 -16.93 -13.89 1.98
CA LEU A 64 -15.90 -14.65 2.71
C LEU A 64 -15.66 -14.11 4.13
N LEU A 65 -15.88 -12.83 4.37
CA LEU A 65 -15.89 -12.27 5.73
C LEU A 65 -17.08 -12.78 6.55
N ALA A 66 -18.23 -12.93 5.90
CA ALA A 66 -19.43 -13.47 6.53
C ALA A 66 -19.32 -14.98 6.78
N ASP A 67 -18.84 -15.75 5.80
CA ASP A 67 -18.63 -17.19 5.89
C ASP A 67 -17.28 -17.57 5.25
N PRO A 68 -16.21 -17.68 6.05
CA PRO A 68 -14.87 -18.03 5.55
C PRO A 68 -14.79 -19.43 4.92
N SER A 69 -15.76 -20.30 5.19
CA SER A 69 -15.82 -21.66 4.63
C SER A 69 -16.60 -21.75 3.31
N ASN A 70 -17.04 -20.61 2.76
CA ASN A 70 -17.86 -20.57 1.56
C ASN A 70 -17.04 -20.80 0.27
N ALA A 71 -16.99 -22.05 -0.16
CA ALA A 71 -16.26 -22.46 -1.36
C ALA A 71 -16.74 -21.77 -2.67
N ASP A 72 -18.03 -21.40 -2.78
CA ASP A 72 -18.55 -20.71 -3.99
C ASP A 72 -17.99 -19.28 -4.06
N ALA A 73 -17.93 -18.56 -2.94
CA ALA A 73 -17.34 -17.22 -2.89
C ALA A 73 -15.84 -17.23 -3.25
N GLU A 74 -15.10 -18.22 -2.75
CA GLU A 74 -13.67 -18.40 -3.07
C GLU A 74 -13.46 -18.74 -4.56
N GLN A 75 -14.26 -19.66 -5.11
CA GLN A 75 -14.16 -20.06 -6.52
C GLN A 75 -14.52 -18.89 -7.47
N ARG A 76 -15.53 -18.10 -7.14
CA ARG A 76 -15.89 -16.91 -7.95
C ARG A 76 -14.85 -15.82 -7.87
N LEU A 77 -14.27 -15.59 -6.69
CA LEU A 77 -13.18 -14.62 -6.51
C LEU A 77 -11.93 -15.03 -7.30
N SER A 78 -11.51 -16.29 -7.19
CA SER A 78 -10.35 -16.81 -7.93
C SER A 78 -10.56 -16.75 -9.45
N ARG A 79 -11.75 -17.10 -9.95
CA ARG A 79 -12.10 -16.95 -11.37
C ARG A 79 -12.06 -15.48 -11.83
N LEU A 80 -12.58 -14.56 -11.02
CA LEU A 80 -12.58 -13.13 -11.32
C LEU A 80 -11.15 -12.57 -11.40
N LEU A 81 -10.25 -13.02 -10.51
CA LEU A 81 -8.85 -12.63 -10.52
C LEU A 81 -8.08 -13.23 -11.70
N ALA A 82 -8.35 -14.50 -12.03
CA ALA A 82 -7.74 -15.17 -13.18
C ALA A 82 -8.13 -14.50 -14.51
N ALA A 83 -9.37 -14.02 -14.64
CA ALA A 83 -9.84 -13.30 -15.82
C ALA A 83 -9.23 -11.88 -15.98
N GLN A 84 -8.55 -11.36 -14.95
CA GLN A 84 -7.86 -10.05 -14.97
C GLN A 84 -6.36 -10.18 -15.29
N LEU A 85 -5.86 -11.41 -15.48
CA LEU A 85 -4.49 -11.64 -15.92
C LEU A 85 -4.40 -11.40 -17.45
N PRO A 86 -3.37 -10.71 -17.95
CA PRO A 86 -3.13 -10.61 -19.38
C PRO A 86 -2.88 -12.01 -19.98
N PRO A 87 -3.29 -12.28 -21.24
CA PRO A 87 -2.92 -13.51 -21.92
C PRO A 87 -1.39 -13.59 -21.96
N MET A 88 -0.84 -14.75 -21.59
CA MET A 88 0.60 -14.97 -21.73
C MET A 88 0.98 -14.80 -23.22
N PRO A 89 2.07 -14.11 -23.54
CA PRO A 89 2.56 -14.10 -24.91
C PRO A 89 2.97 -15.52 -25.30
N ASP A 90 2.32 -16.05 -26.35
CA ASP A 90 2.80 -17.24 -27.05
C ASP A 90 4.18 -16.92 -27.64
N SER A 91 5.14 -17.82 -27.40
CA SER A 91 6.54 -17.84 -27.86
C SER A 91 7.56 -16.97 -27.08
N LEU A 92 8.36 -17.66 -26.26
CA LEU A 92 9.74 -17.28 -25.94
C LEU A 92 10.66 -17.75 -27.09
N PRO A 93 11.71 -17.00 -27.47
CA PRO A 93 12.64 -17.44 -28.49
C PRO A 93 13.45 -18.65 -28.03
N GLU A 94 13.45 -19.66 -28.90
CA GLU A 94 14.14 -20.94 -28.79
C GLU A 94 15.66 -20.71 -28.69
N GLN A 95 16.22 -20.91 -27.49
CA GLN A 95 17.66 -20.99 -27.32
C GLN A 95 18.11 -22.38 -27.73
N THR A 96 18.91 -22.46 -28.80
CA THR A 96 19.56 -23.69 -29.24
C THR A 96 20.41 -24.30 -28.11
N PRO A 97 20.24 -25.60 -27.79
CA PRO A 97 21.06 -26.28 -26.80
C PRO A 97 22.52 -26.39 -27.25
N PRO A 98 23.52 -26.20 -26.37
CA PRO A 98 24.89 -26.58 -26.68
C PRO A 98 25.07 -28.11 -26.65
N GLU A 99 26.00 -28.57 -27.48
CA GLU A 99 26.28 -29.95 -27.85
C GLU A 99 26.64 -30.87 -26.66
N PRO A 100 26.18 -32.14 -26.64
CA PRO A 100 26.34 -33.03 -25.48
C PRO A 100 27.79 -33.51 -25.33
N THR A 101 28.44 -33.08 -24.25
CA THR A 101 29.67 -33.72 -23.77
C THR A 101 29.31 -35.01 -23.03
N VAL A 102 29.86 -36.13 -23.50
CA VAL A 102 29.70 -37.47 -22.89
C VAL A 102 30.41 -37.48 -21.54
N TYR A 103 29.66 -37.24 -20.46
CA TYR A 103 30.15 -37.45 -19.10
C TYR A 103 29.87 -38.89 -18.66
N LYS A 104 30.93 -39.69 -18.52
CA LYS A 104 30.88 -40.99 -17.84
C LYS A 104 30.81 -40.75 -16.32
N PRO A 105 29.77 -41.19 -15.61
CA PRO A 105 29.71 -41.02 -14.16
C PRO A 105 30.68 -41.99 -13.47
N PRO A 106 31.44 -41.54 -12.45
CA PRO A 106 32.18 -42.43 -11.56
C PRO A 106 31.22 -43.22 -10.65
N PRO A 107 31.64 -44.39 -10.13
CA PRO A 107 30.78 -45.29 -9.35
C PRO A 107 30.28 -44.63 -8.06
N ALA A 108 28.98 -44.82 -7.81
CA ALA A 108 28.25 -44.25 -6.70
C ALA A 108 28.70 -44.82 -5.34
N THR A 109 29.44 -44.01 -4.58
CA THR A 109 29.46 -44.07 -3.12
C THR A 109 29.05 -42.71 -2.59
N TYR A 110 27.76 -42.39 -2.71
CA TYR A 110 27.19 -41.24 -2.01
C TYR A 110 26.02 -41.74 -1.15
N SER A 111 26.32 -41.99 0.12
CA SER A 111 25.29 -41.98 1.15
C SER A 111 24.85 -40.52 1.32
N PRO A 112 23.55 -40.20 1.26
CA PRO A 112 23.09 -38.84 1.51
C PRO A 112 23.51 -38.42 2.93
N PRO A 113 24.04 -37.21 3.13
CA PRO A 113 24.34 -36.75 4.47
C PRO A 113 23.03 -36.66 5.24
N ALA A 114 23.04 -37.18 6.47
CA ALA A 114 21.97 -36.91 7.42
C ALA A 114 21.82 -35.39 7.53
N PHE A 115 20.59 -34.90 7.43
CA PHE A 115 20.25 -33.52 7.76
C PHE A 115 20.55 -33.30 9.25
N THR A 116 21.77 -32.89 9.55
CA THR A 116 22.05 -32.11 10.75
C THR A 116 21.57 -30.69 10.45
N PRO A 117 20.67 -30.11 11.26
CA PRO A 117 20.39 -28.68 11.14
C PRO A 117 21.70 -27.94 11.43
N GLN A 118 22.39 -27.55 10.37
CA GLN A 118 23.56 -26.71 10.45
C GLN A 118 23.04 -25.34 10.85
N ALA A 119 23.24 -24.99 12.12
CA ALA A 119 22.98 -23.65 12.62
C ALA A 119 23.69 -22.67 11.68
N ALA A 120 22.90 -21.83 11.00
CA ALA A 120 23.44 -20.72 10.23
C ALA A 120 24.37 -19.94 11.16
N ALA A 121 25.60 -19.67 10.72
CA ALA A 121 26.47 -18.74 11.41
C ALA A 121 25.68 -17.46 11.70
N PRO A 122 25.78 -16.86 12.92
CA PRO A 122 25.02 -15.68 13.23
C PRO A 122 25.50 -14.55 12.32
N TYR A 123 24.72 -14.23 11.29
CA TYR A 123 24.80 -12.92 10.65
C TYR A 123 24.41 -11.92 11.73
N THR A 124 25.38 -11.38 12.46
CA THR A 124 25.14 -10.27 13.38
C THR A 124 24.91 -9.03 12.54
N THR A 125 23.74 -8.93 11.90
CA THR A 125 23.31 -7.71 11.22
C THR A 125 23.25 -6.61 12.25
N ASN A 126 24.11 -5.60 12.11
CA ASN A 126 24.05 -4.42 12.96
C ASN A 126 22.81 -3.62 12.59
N ILE A 127 21.72 -3.77 13.36
CA ILE A 127 20.45 -3.10 13.08
C ILE A 127 20.60 -1.57 13.01
N ALA A 128 21.60 -1.00 13.68
CA ALA A 128 21.81 0.44 13.76
C ALA A 128 22.25 1.04 12.42
N GLU A 129 22.96 0.28 11.58
CA GLU A 129 23.32 0.67 10.20
C GLU A 129 22.12 0.75 9.26
N HIS A 130 21.01 0.09 9.63
CA HIS A 130 19.78 0.09 8.85
C HIS A 130 18.81 1.20 9.24
N ILE A 131 19.09 1.92 10.33
CA ILE A 131 18.22 2.94 10.89
C ILE A 131 18.82 4.32 10.60
N VAL A 132 17.99 5.23 10.12
CA VAL A 132 18.39 6.58 9.75
C VAL A 132 17.53 7.62 10.45
N GLY A 133 18.11 8.78 10.72
CA GLY A 133 17.35 9.96 11.13
C GLY A 133 16.77 10.66 9.91
N VAL A 134 15.53 11.11 10.00
CA VAL A 134 14.83 11.89 8.96
C VAL A 134 14.54 13.27 9.51
N PHE A 135 15.18 14.29 8.92
CA PHE A 135 15.15 15.67 9.40
C PHE A 135 14.58 16.62 8.36
N ASN A 136 14.23 17.83 8.82
CA ASN A 136 13.63 18.91 8.03
C ASN A 136 12.23 18.58 7.45
N GLY A 137 11.54 17.58 8.03
CA GLY A 137 10.12 17.35 7.81
C GLY A 137 9.27 18.37 8.57
N PRO A 138 8.07 18.73 8.07
CA PRO A 138 7.22 19.77 8.68
C PRO A 138 6.70 19.40 10.08
N ASN A 139 6.74 18.11 10.46
CA ASN A 139 6.21 17.61 11.72
C ASN A 139 7.31 17.21 12.73
N GLY A 140 8.54 17.68 12.52
CA GLY A 140 9.69 17.39 13.38
C GLY A 140 10.54 16.21 12.90
N PRO A 141 11.62 15.90 13.63
CA PRO A 141 12.50 14.79 13.30
C PRO A 141 11.77 13.45 13.47
N GLY A 142 12.05 12.51 12.58
CA GLY A 142 11.56 11.14 12.64
C GLY A 142 12.67 10.13 12.38
N THR A 143 12.26 8.87 12.33
CA THR A 143 13.13 7.74 12.01
C THR A 143 12.73 7.16 10.65
N GLY A 144 13.69 6.60 9.94
CA GLY A 144 13.43 5.71 8.81
C GLY A 144 14.35 4.50 8.87
N PHE A 145 14.09 3.54 7.99
CA PHE A 145 14.95 2.38 7.85
C PHE A 145 14.97 1.86 6.42
N PHE A 146 16.04 1.14 6.05
CA PHE A 146 16.16 0.57 4.71
C PHE A 146 15.21 -0.61 4.52
N VAL A 147 14.34 -0.52 3.50
CA VAL A 147 13.46 -1.61 3.07
C VAL A 147 14.01 -2.35 1.87
N VAL A 148 14.76 -1.66 1.00
CA VAL A 148 15.52 -2.24 -0.10
C VAL A 148 16.91 -1.60 -0.11
N PRO A 149 17.84 -2.09 0.71
CA PRO A 149 19.16 -1.49 0.91
C PRO A 149 19.96 -1.32 -0.38
N GLN A 150 19.95 -2.32 -1.27
CA GLN A 150 20.72 -2.27 -2.52
C GLN A 150 20.26 -1.14 -3.46
N ALA A 151 19.00 -0.73 -3.34
CA ALA A 151 18.44 0.38 -4.10
C ALA A 151 18.48 1.71 -3.32
N GLY A 152 18.95 1.72 -2.07
CA GLY A 152 18.86 2.89 -1.19
C GLY A 152 17.41 3.31 -0.90
N LEU A 153 16.47 2.36 -0.86
CA LEU A 153 15.06 2.64 -0.54
C LEU A 153 14.85 2.63 0.97
N LEU A 154 14.38 3.74 1.50
CA LEU A 154 14.03 3.92 2.91
C LEU A 154 12.51 3.97 3.07
N ALA A 155 12.00 3.41 4.16
CA ALA A 155 10.65 3.66 4.64
C ALA A 155 10.66 4.59 5.85
N THR A 156 9.65 5.46 5.93
CA THR A 156 9.34 6.31 7.09
C THR A 156 7.84 6.64 7.05
N THR A 157 7.36 7.49 7.96
CA THR A 157 5.94 7.89 7.98
C THR A 157 5.62 8.99 6.96
N ARG A 158 4.40 8.97 6.41
CA ARG A 158 3.89 10.11 5.63
C ARG A 158 3.83 11.36 6.49
N PHE A 159 3.55 11.20 7.78
CA PHE A 159 3.48 12.26 8.76
C PHE A 159 4.81 13.03 8.85
N VAL A 160 5.95 12.35 9.01
CA VAL A 160 7.28 13.00 8.97
C VAL A 160 7.49 13.72 7.65
N VAL A 161 7.10 13.09 6.53
CA VAL A 161 7.38 13.59 5.19
C VAL A 161 6.49 14.76 4.75
N GLY A 162 5.24 14.83 5.23
CA GLY A 162 4.12 15.68 4.76
C GLY A 162 4.47 16.70 3.68
N GLY A 163 4.02 16.64 2.43
CA GLY A 163 4.32 17.65 1.40
C GLY A 163 5.79 17.92 0.96
N ALA A 164 6.82 17.46 1.67
CA ALA A 164 8.22 17.66 1.26
C ALA A 164 8.60 16.77 0.07
N GLU A 165 9.51 17.25 -0.77
CA GLU A 165 10.11 16.50 -1.90
C GLU A 165 11.53 16.00 -1.59
N ARG A 166 12.22 16.69 -0.69
CA ARG A 166 13.56 16.37 -0.23
C ARG A 166 13.64 16.57 1.26
N LEU A 167 14.32 15.65 1.92
CA LEU A 167 14.58 15.65 3.35
C LEU A 167 16.07 15.42 3.61
N THR A 168 16.52 15.74 4.81
CA THR A 168 17.89 15.42 5.23
C THR A 168 17.87 14.09 5.93
N ILE A 169 18.70 13.16 5.47
CA ILE A 169 18.84 11.82 6.03
C ILE A 169 20.17 11.73 6.74
N GLU A 170 20.16 11.29 7.99
CA GLU A 170 21.37 11.02 8.74
C GLU A 170 21.55 9.51 8.91
N THR A 171 22.60 8.97 8.30
CA THR A 171 22.97 7.54 8.40
C THR A 171 23.98 7.34 9.52
N GLN A 172 24.03 6.17 10.14
CA GLN A 172 25.16 5.85 11.02
C GLN A 172 26.46 5.61 10.22
N PRO A 173 27.60 6.21 10.60
CA PRO A 173 27.83 7.09 11.76
C PRO A 173 27.64 8.60 11.44
N GLY A 174 26.46 9.15 11.76
CA GLY A 174 26.16 10.60 11.73
C GLY A 174 26.23 11.33 10.38
N ARG A 175 26.43 10.64 9.25
CA ARG A 175 26.60 11.29 7.94
C ARG A 175 25.26 11.81 7.43
N GLN A 176 25.20 13.10 7.12
CA GLN A 176 24.03 13.72 6.51
C GLN A 176 24.10 13.67 4.98
N ILE A 177 23.04 13.14 4.36
CA ILE A 177 22.88 13.01 2.92
C ILE A 177 21.46 13.46 2.52
N PRO A 178 21.24 13.87 1.26
CA PRO A 178 19.89 14.14 0.81
C PRO A 178 19.09 12.86 0.58
N GLY A 179 17.85 12.86 1.06
CA GLY A 179 16.84 11.85 0.71
C GLY A 179 15.75 12.47 -0.16
N TYR A 180 15.44 11.85 -1.28
CA TYR A 180 14.39 12.28 -2.20
C TYR A 180 13.13 11.48 -1.94
N VAL A 181 12.00 12.15 -1.74
CA VAL A 181 10.72 11.48 -1.56
C VAL A 181 10.26 10.97 -2.92
N VAL A 182 10.10 9.66 -3.05
CA VAL A 182 9.78 9.02 -4.34
C VAL A 182 8.33 8.54 -4.42
N ARG A 183 7.73 8.23 -3.27
CA ARG A 183 6.34 7.77 -3.17
C ARG A 183 5.83 7.97 -1.75
N ALA A 184 4.54 8.22 -1.60
CA ALA A 184 3.87 8.16 -0.31
C ALA A 184 2.45 7.61 -0.40
N PHE A 185 1.96 7.07 0.71
CA PHE A 185 0.68 6.40 0.88
C PHE A 185 -0.01 7.00 2.11
N PRO A 186 -0.75 8.12 1.95
CA PRO A 186 -1.40 8.79 3.08
C PRO A 186 -2.44 7.95 3.82
N ASP A 187 -3.01 6.94 3.17
CA ASP A 187 -4.01 6.01 3.72
C ASP A 187 -3.46 5.10 4.83
N ILE A 188 -2.16 4.84 4.83
CA ILE A 188 -1.48 3.96 5.78
C ILE A 188 -0.26 4.63 6.45
N ASP A 189 -0.18 5.95 6.37
CA ASP A 189 0.91 6.76 6.93
C ASP A 189 2.33 6.25 6.55
N LEU A 190 2.53 5.88 5.28
CA LEU A 190 3.81 5.38 4.77
C LEU A 190 4.39 6.34 3.73
N ALA A 191 5.70 6.53 3.74
CA ALA A 191 6.43 7.19 2.68
C ALA A 191 7.74 6.47 2.38
N PHE A 192 8.15 6.53 1.11
CA PHE A 192 9.42 6.04 0.63
C PHE A 192 10.32 7.18 0.21
N LEU A 193 11.58 7.08 0.65
CA LEU A 193 12.65 7.98 0.26
C LEU A 193 13.74 7.19 -0.46
N ARG A 194 14.40 7.82 -1.41
CA ARG A 194 15.58 7.32 -2.09
C ARG A 194 16.81 8.08 -1.62
N VAL A 195 17.86 7.34 -1.29
CA VAL A 195 19.22 7.85 -1.07
C VAL A 195 20.18 7.13 -2.02
N GLU A 196 21.38 7.67 -2.18
CA GLU A 196 22.38 7.14 -3.11
C GLU A 196 22.97 5.80 -2.65
N TYR A 197 23.06 5.57 -1.33
CA TYR A 197 23.72 4.39 -0.77
C TYR A 197 22.88 3.79 0.37
N GLY A 198 22.93 2.48 0.51
CA GLY A 198 22.38 1.74 1.64
C GLY A 198 23.37 0.68 2.15
N PRO A 199 23.08 0.05 3.29
CA PRO A 199 23.92 -1.01 3.84
C PRO A 199 23.99 -2.23 2.91
N GLY A 200 25.08 -2.99 2.98
CA GLY A 200 25.27 -4.19 2.16
C GLY A 200 24.49 -5.41 2.63
N THR A 201 23.88 -5.34 3.81
CA THR A 201 23.05 -6.40 4.40
C THR A 201 21.57 -6.03 4.31
N THR A 202 20.68 -6.89 4.80
CA THR A 202 19.25 -6.61 4.97
C THR A 202 18.84 -6.95 6.40
N LEU A 203 17.89 -6.21 6.97
CA LEU A 203 17.26 -6.61 8.22
C LEU A 203 16.54 -7.97 8.04
N PRO A 204 16.65 -8.90 8.99
CA PRO A 204 15.87 -10.14 8.97
C PRO A 204 14.39 -9.77 9.16
N VAL A 205 13.53 -10.21 8.24
CA VAL A 205 12.10 -9.89 8.26
C VAL A 205 11.32 -11.08 8.82
N THR A 206 10.29 -10.82 9.63
CA THR A 206 9.42 -11.89 10.13
C THR A 206 8.76 -12.66 8.97
N PRO A 207 8.69 -14.00 9.01
CA PRO A 207 7.94 -14.78 8.02
C PRO A 207 6.43 -14.77 8.30
N LEU A 208 6.02 -14.26 9.47
CA LEU A 208 4.61 -14.29 9.87
C LEU A 208 3.81 -13.20 9.15
N PRO A 209 2.58 -13.50 8.70
CA PRO A 209 1.75 -12.53 8.01
C PRO A 209 1.15 -11.47 8.95
N ARG A 210 1.20 -11.71 10.27
CA ARG A 210 0.75 -10.82 11.34
C ARG A 210 1.59 -11.04 12.60
N VAL A 211 1.65 -10.02 13.43
CA VAL A 211 2.19 -10.12 14.79
C VAL A 211 1.16 -10.81 15.69
N ARG A 212 1.63 -11.71 16.58
CA ARG A 212 0.77 -12.44 17.51
C ARG A 212 0.21 -11.50 18.57
N ASP A 213 -0.98 -11.81 19.06
CA ASP A 213 -1.58 -11.04 20.17
C ASP A 213 -0.67 -11.07 21.39
N SER A 214 -0.51 -9.92 22.05
CA SER A 214 0.37 -9.74 23.21
C SER A 214 1.84 -10.07 22.97
N ALA A 215 2.30 -10.20 21.72
CA ALA A 215 3.71 -10.35 21.42
C ALA A 215 4.50 -9.12 21.87
N ALA A 216 5.67 -9.34 22.46
CA ALA A 216 6.61 -8.29 22.80
C ALA A 216 7.11 -7.60 21.51
N LEU A 217 7.21 -6.27 21.58
CA LEU A 217 7.64 -5.41 20.51
C LEU A 217 8.77 -4.49 20.99
N LEU A 218 9.75 -4.29 20.13
CA LEU A 218 10.85 -3.37 20.33
C LEU A 218 10.82 -2.31 19.23
N ALA A 219 10.63 -1.04 19.58
CA ALA A 219 10.75 0.07 18.64
C ALA A 219 12.17 0.65 18.72
N ALA A 220 12.85 0.78 17.58
CA ALA A 220 14.22 1.28 17.51
C ALA A 220 14.29 2.66 16.82
N PRO A 221 13.99 3.76 17.52
CA PRO A 221 14.14 5.10 16.99
C PRO A 221 15.61 5.49 16.81
N TYR A 222 15.91 6.34 15.83
CA TYR A 222 17.27 6.79 15.52
C TYR A 222 17.90 7.54 16.70
N GLN A 223 19.13 7.13 17.07
CA GLN A 223 19.93 7.69 18.17
C GLN A 223 19.17 7.83 19.50
N ARG A 224 18.22 6.93 19.76
CA ARG A 224 17.41 6.90 20.98
C ARG A 224 17.42 5.50 21.57
N ALA A 225 17.06 5.40 22.85
CA ALA A 225 16.90 4.11 23.50
C ALA A 225 15.79 3.29 22.80
N ILE A 226 16.01 1.99 22.67
CA ILE A 226 15.00 1.07 22.17
C ILE A 226 13.82 1.07 23.16
N ALA A 227 12.63 1.41 22.68
CA ALA A 227 11.42 1.36 23.48
C ALA A 227 10.84 -0.07 23.45
N SER A 228 10.48 -0.59 24.62
CA SER A 228 9.86 -1.91 24.76
C SER A 228 8.36 -1.76 25.01
N GLY A 229 7.56 -2.61 24.38
CA GLY A 229 6.11 -2.64 24.51
C GLY A 229 5.56 -3.97 23.98
N ALA A 230 4.28 -3.99 23.63
CA ALA A 230 3.62 -5.17 23.11
C ALA A 230 2.49 -4.85 22.12
N GLN A 231 2.09 -5.85 21.34
CA GLN A 231 0.83 -5.82 20.63
C GLN A 231 -0.33 -5.85 21.64
N ARG A 232 -1.17 -4.82 21.65
CA ARG A 232 -2.34 -4.75 22.52
C ARG A 232 -3.57 -5.36 21.86
N ALA A 233 -4.45 -5.94 22.67
CA ALA A 233 -5.78 -6.34 22.19
C ALA A 233 -6.61 -5.10 21.82
N THR A 234 -7.41 -5.21 20.75
CA THR A 234 -8.37 -4.17 20.37
C THR A 234 -9.77 -4.74 20.25
N LYS A 235 -10.75 -4.03 20.82
CA LYS A 235 -12.18 -4.39 20.67
C LYS A 235 -12.73 -4.19 19.25
N ARG A 236 -12.01 -3.41 18.42
CA ARG A 236 -12.38 -3.14 17.03
C ARG A 236 -11.58 -4.07 16.12
N ALA A 237 -12.25 -4.59 15.08
CA ALA A 237 -11.56 -5.23 13.98
C ALA A 237 -10.70 -4.17 13.24
N LEU A 238 -9.40 -4.44 13.12
CA LEU A 238 -8.47 -3.63 12.34
C LEU A 238 -8.06 -4.41 11.09
N ALA A 239 -7.72 -3.69 10.03
CA ALA A 239 -7.12 -4.33 8.86
C ALA A 239 -5.83 -5.05 9.26
N ALA A 240 -5.54 -6.16 8.60
CA ALA A 240 -4.45 -7.10 8.93
C ALA A 240 -3.06 -6.45 9.10
N HIS A 241 -2.83 -5.36 8.38
CA HIS A 241 -1.54 -4.66 8.36
C HIS A 241 -1.34 -3.70 9.53
N TRP A 242 -2.35 -3.46 10.36
CA TRP A 242 -2.21 -2.65 11.56
C TRP A 242 -1.81 -3.52 12.75
N ILE A 243 -0.75 -3.09 13.43
CA ILE A 243 -0.26 -3.68 14.68
C ILE A 243 -0.69 -2.70 15.79
N PRO A 244 -1.80 -2.95 16.50
CA PRO A 244 -2.14 -2.12 17.64
C PRO A 244 -1.09 -2.30 18.73
N THR A 245 -0.45 -1.21 19.16
CA THR A 245 0.60 -1.27 20.19
C THR A 245 0.15 -0.61 21.47
N ASP A 246 0.80 -0.94 22.59
CA ASP A 246 0.63 -0.23 23.86
C ASP A 246 1.50 1.02 24.01
N PHE A 247 2.47 1.23 23.09
CA PHE A 247 3.31 2.42 23.08
C PHE A 247 2.49 3.72 23.13
N THR A 248 2.79 4.57 24.10
CA THR A 248 2.23 5.93 24.25
C THR A 248 3.25 7.02 23.91
N GLU A 249 4.53 6.66 23.83
CA GLU A 249 5.64 7.51 23.42
C GLU A 249 6.82 6.68 22.89
N TRP A 250 7.57 7.24 21.95
CA TRP A 250 8.84 6.68 21.43
C TRP A 250 9.83 7.76 20.98
N GLY A 251 9.55 9.04 21.30
CA GLY A 251 10.53 10.12 21.27
C GLY A 251 10.69 10.92 19.96
N ASP A 252 10.07 10.51 18.85
CA ASP A 252 10.13 11.24 17.57
C ASP A 252 8.78 11.25 16.82
N ALA A 253 8.76 11.79 15.60
CA ALA A 253 7.57 11.88 14.75
C ALA A 253 7.11 10.54 14.13
N GLY A 254 7.78 9.42 14.43
CA GLY A 254 7.49 8.07 13.97
C GLY A 254 8.47 7.56 12.90
N GLY A 255 8.17 6.36 12.39
CA GLY A 255 8.93 5.69 11.34
C GLY A 255 10.02 4.74 11.86
N ALA A 256 10.12 4.58 13.18
CA ALA A 256 11.02 3.62 13.81
C ALA A 256 10.65 2.18 13.41
N PRO A 257 11.61 1.32 13.00
CA PRO A 257 11.32 -0.09 12.80
C PRO A 257 10.89 -0.75 14.12
N LEU A 258 9.94 -1.67 14.00
CA LEU A 258 9.45 -2.53 15.07
C LEU A 258 10.03 -3.92 14.91
N PHE A 259 10.55 -4.49 15.99
CA PHE A 259 11.10 -5.84 16.05
C PHE A 259 10.35 -6.71 17.05
N ASP A 260 10.38 -8.03 16.83
CA ASP A 260 9.99 -9.00 17.87
C ASP A 260 11.14 -9.30 18.85
N SER A 261 10.90 -10.16 19.82
CA SER A 261 11.91 -10.58 20.81
C SER A 261 13.11 -11.33 20.22
N ASN A 262 13.02 -11.77 18.96
CA ASN A 262 14.09 -12.44 18.23
C ASN A 262 14.80 -11.49 17.25
N TYR A 263 14.51 -10.18 17.33
CA TYR A 263 15.04 -9.13 16.45
C TYR A 263 14.66 -9.30 14.97
N TYR A 264 13.57 -10.01 14.65
CA TYR A 264 12.98 -9.94 13.32
C TYR A 264 12.20 -8.64 13.17
N LEU A 265 12.42 -7.94 12.06
CA LEU A 265 11.63 -6.77 11.66
C LEU A 265 10.19 -7.22 11.40
N VAL A 266 9.26 -6.71 12.20
CA VAL A 266 7.83 -6.99 12.10
C VAL A 266 7.03 -5.84 11.49
N GLY A 267 7.56 -4.61 11.54
CA GLY A 267 6.86 -3.45 11.00
C GLY A 267 7.54 -2.13 11.26
N MET A 268 6.76 -1.05 11.23
CA MET A 268 7.18 0.32 11.43
C MET A 268 6.21 1.04 12.35
N ALA A 269 6.73 1.73 13.37
CA ALA A 269 5.98 2.61 14.25
C ALA A 269 5.40 3.80 13.46
N THR A 270 4.11 4.06 13.61
CA THR A 270 3.38 5.13 12.93
C THR A 270 2.41 5.80 13.88
N ARG A 271 2.12 7.08 13.61
CA ARG A 271 1.24 7.87 14.45
C ARG A 271 -0.25 7.62 14.21
N ASP A 272 -0.63 6.94 13.12
CA ASP A 272 -2.00 6.86 12.62
C ASP A 272 -2.81 8.14 12.89
N THR A 273 -2.67 9.12 12.00
CA THR A 273 -3.27 10.45 12.13
C THR A 273 -4.81 10.45 12.21
N ALA A 274 -5.48 9.30 12.06
CA ALA A 274 -6.93 9.20 12.04
C ALA A 274 -7.58 8.80 13.38
N ARG A 275 -6.83 8.60 14.48
CA ARG A 275 -7.40 7.99 15.71
C ARG A 275 -7.18 8.78 17.00
N ASN A 276 -8.27 9.00 17.74
CA ASN A 276 -8.29 9.53 19.12
C ASN A 276 -7.81 8.49 20.16
N SER A 277 -6.77 7.69 19.89
CA SER A 277 -6.15 6.86 20.92
C SER A 277 -4.82 7.46 21.35
N GLY A 278 -4.58 7.54 22.66
CA GLY A 278 -3.26 7.88 23.20
C GLY A 278 -2.18 6.83 22.95
N HIS A 279 -2.51 5.76 22.22
CA HIS A 279 -1.57 4.71 21.83
C HIS A 279 -1.29 4.80 20.34
N TYR A 280 -0.05 4.48 20.00
CA TYR A 280 0.40 4.39 18.64
C TYR A 280 0.10 3.03 17.98
N PHE A 281 0.31 2.99 16.67
CA PHE A 281 0.15 1.79 15.85
C PHE A 281 1.46 1.44 15.15
N GLY A 282 1.62 0.18 14.80
CA GLY A 282 2.60 -0.28 13.84
C GLY A 282 1.94 -0.56 12.49
N LEU A 283 2.67 -0.33 11.41
CA LEU A 283 2.36 -0.81 10.08
C LEU A 283 3.21 -2.06 9.82
N HIS A 284 2.55 -3.18 9.52
CA HIS A 284 3.20 -4.47 9.34
C HIS A 284 4.15 -4.46 8.13
N ILE A 285 5.31 -5.11 8.27
CA ILE A 285 6.38 -5.13 7.26
C ILE A 285 5.91 -5.72 5.92
N ALA A 286 4.98 -6.67 5.94
CA ALA A 286 4.40 -7.23 4.72
C ALA A 286 3.67 -6.16 3.87
N ALA A 287 2.96 -5.23 4.51
CA ALA A 287 2.29 -4.14 3.79
C ALA A 287 3.30 -3.13 3.23
N ILE A 288 4.34 -2.81 4.00
CA ILE A 288 5.43 -1.93 3.56
C ILE A 288 6.13 -2.53 2.33
N ARG A 289 6.49 -3.83 2.38
CA ARG A 289 7.12 -4.54 1.26
C ARG A 289 6.22 -4.59 0.04
N ALA A 290 4.95 -4.94 0.19
CA ALA A 290 4.01 -4.94 -0.94
C ALA A 290 3.91 -3.56 -1.63
N ARG A 291 3.96 -2.46 -0.87
CA ARG A 291 4.01 -1.10 -1.44
C ARG A 291 5.35 -0.79 -2.08
N ALA A 292 6.47 -1.26 -1.51
CA ALA A 292 7.80 -1.08 -2.07
C ALA A 292 7.94 -1.81 -3.41
N ASP A 293 7.46 -3.05 -3.49
CA ASP A 293 7.47 -3.87 -4.70
C ASP A 293 6.61 -3.23 -5.80
N ALA A 294 5.41 -2.75 -5.46
CA ALA A 294 4.55 -2.01 -6.39
C ALA A 294 5.25 -0.74 -6.91
N TYR A 295 5.89 0.03 -6.04
CA TYR A 295 6.65 1.21 -6.44
C TYR A 295 7.86 0.86 -7.33
N ILE A 296 8.58 -0.22 -7.05
CA ILE A 296 9.72 -0.67 -7.87
C ILE A 296 9.23 -1.07 -9.26
N ALA A 297 8.14 -1.82 -9.35
CA ALA A 297 7.52 -2.18 -10.64
C ALA A 297 7.07 -0.93 -11.42
N GLU A 298 6.42 0.04 -10.74
CA GLU A 298 6.06 1.33 -11.35
C GLU A 298 7.28 2.07 -11.89
N ALA A 299 8.36 2.17 -11.09
CA ALA A 299 9.57 2.91 -11.42
C ALA A 299 10.40 2.27 -12.54
N GLN A 300 10.31 0.95 -12.71
CA GLN A 300 10.93 0.23 -13.84
C GLN A 300 10.19 0.44 -15.15
N SER A 301 8.87 0.65 -15.11
CA SER A 301 8.07 0.81 -16.32
C SER A 301 8.23 2.18 -16.98
N GLU A 302 8.14 3.25 -16.19
CA GLU A 302 8.13 4.62 -16.69
C GLU A 302 8.63 5.60 -15.62
N ASN A 303 9.31 6.66 -16.06
CA ASN A 303 9.76 7.72 -15.16
C ASN A 303 8.56 8.56 -14.68
N ARG A 304 8.53 8.89 -13.38
CA ARG A 304 7.42 9.61 -12.73
C ARG A 304 7.93 10.63 -11.73
N ALA A 305 7.29 11.80 -11.68
CA ALA A 305 7.61 12.88 -10.77
C ALA A 305 6.77 12.72 -9.51
N TYR A 306 7.38 12.83 -8.33
CA TYR A 306 6.65 12.72 -7.09
C TYR A 306 5.64 13.88 -6.92
N CYS A 307 4.39 13.55 -6.65
CA CYS A 307 3.35 14.51 -6.31
C CYS A 307 3.27 14.71 -4.79
N ALA A 308 3.75 15.87 -4.31
CA ALA A 308 3.73 16.24 -2.90
C ALA A 308 2.34 16.21 -2.24
N SER A 309 1.26 16.34 -3.01
CA SER A 309 -0.11 16.36 -2.49
C SER A 309 -0.64 14.96 -2.19
N CYS A 310 -0.73 14.09 -3.19
CA CYS A 310 -1.30 12.74 -3.02
C CYS A 310 -0.26 11.66 -2.71
N GLY A 311 1.03 11.95 -2.91
CA GLY A 311 2.12 11.00 -2.73
C GLY A 311 2.39 10.11 -3.95
N ALA A 312 1.63 10.25 -5.04
CA ALA A 312 1.77 9.41 -6.21
C ALA A 312 2.90 9.85 -7.16
N GLY A 313 3.35 8.94 -8.02
CA GLY A 313 4.19 9.24 -9.17
C GLY A 313 3.36 9.74 -10.36
N SER A 314 3.67 10.95 -10.82
CA SER A 314 2.99 11.70 -11.87
C SER A 314 3.77 11.63 -13.19
N LYS A 315 3.19 11.01 -14.23
CA LYS A 315 3.68 11.06 -15.61
C LYS A 315 3.61 12.48 -16.15
N ALA A 316 2.50 13.17 -15.89
CA ALA A 316 2.30 14.52 -16.36
C ALA A 316 3.36 15.47 -15.79
N GLY A 317 3.75 15.24 -14.53
CA GLY A 317 4.82 15.99 -13.87
C GLY A 317 6.19 15.81 -14.51
N VAL A 318 6.55 14.60 -14.97
CA VAL A 318 7.82 14.37 -15.69
C VAL A 318 7.83 15.07 -17.04
N LEU A 319 6.69 15.11 -17.72
CA LEU A 319 6.51 15.82 -18.98
C LEU A 319 6.46 17.35 -18.80
N GLY A 320 6.62 17.85 -17.57
CA GLY A 320 6.62 19.28 -17.26
C GLY A 320 5.24 19.91 -17.23
N PHE A 321 4.17 19.09 -17.25
CA PHE A 321 2.81 19.60 -17.14
C PHE A 321 2.46 20.02 -15.71
N PHE A 322 1.47 20.91 -15.61
CA PHE A 322 1.24 21.67 -14.39
C PHE A 322 0.52 20.91 -13.27
N TYR A 323 -0.16 19.80 -13.58
CA TYR A 323 -1.01 19.10 -12.62
C TYR A 323 -0.67 17.62 -12.54
N CYS A 324 -0.89 17.04 -11.37
CA CYS A 324 -0.81 15.61 -11.18
C CYS A 324 -2.02 14.93 -11.83
N GLU A 325 -1.79 13.99 -12.73
CA GLU A 325 -2.86 13.18 -13.35
C GLU A 325 -3.45 12.13 -12.40
N THR A 326 -3.06 12.11 -11.12
CA THR A 326 -3.71 11.26 -10.11
C THR A 326 -4.71 12.04 -9.25
N CYS A 327 -4.37 13.25 -8.82
CA CYS A 327 -5.18 14.01 -7.86
C CYS A 327 -5.53 15.44 -8.30
N GLY A 328 -5.04 15.90 -9.46
CA GLY A 328 -5.30 17.24 -9.98
C GLY A 328 -4.60 18.37 -9.22
N SER A 329 -3.72 18.07 -8.25
CA SER A 329 -2.95 19.11 -7.55
C SER A 329 -1.88 19.69 -8.46
N VAL A 330 -1.50 20.94 -8.20
CA VAL A 330 -0.38 21.57 -8.90
C VAL A 330 0.92 20.84 -8.58
N MET A 331 1.66 20.44 -9.62
CA MET A 331 2.99 19.83 -9.47
C MET A 331 3.95 20.83 -8.84
N PRO A 332 4.93 20.39 -8.02
CA PRO A 332 5.83 21.33 -7.36
C PRO A 332 6.60 22.27 -8.28
N THR A 333 7.07 21.73 -9.41
CA THR A 333 7.75 22.48 -10.48
C THR A 333 6.86 23.57 -11.10
N ALA A 334 5.54 23.45 -10.97
CA ALA A 334 4.56 24.36 -11.55
C ALA A 334 3.94 25.35 -10.54
N ARG A 335 4.38 25.36 -9.27
CA ARG A 335 3.79 26.23 -8.21
C ARG A 335 3.96 27.72 -8.51
N HIS A 336 5.09 28.10 -9.10
CA HIS A 336 5.46 29.49 -9.36
C HIS A 336 5.47 29.84 -10.85
N VAL A 337 4.89 28.98 -11.68
CA VAL A 337 4.82 29.15 -13.13
C VAL A 337 3.42 29.63 -13.52
N GLN A 338 3.33 30.51 -14.52
CA GLN A 338 2.05 30.89 -15.10
C GLN A 338 1.46 29.70 -15.87
N ARG A 339 0.27 29.26 -15.45
CA ARG A 339 -0.40 28.06 -15.97
C ARG A 339 -1.38 28.46 -17.08
N PHE A 340 -1.30 27.75 -18.21
CA PHE A 340 -2.12 27.95 -19.40
C PHE A 340 -2.61 26.61 -19.96
N PRO A 341 -3.63 26.57 -20.83
CA PRO A 341 -4.09 25.32 -21.45
C PRO A 341 -2.96 24.67 -22.28
N VAL A 342 -2.74 23.37 -22.09
CA VAL A 342 -1.72 22.60 -22.80
C VAL A 342 -2.41 21.41 -23.50
N PRO A 343 -2.77 21.52 -24.79
CA PRO A 343 -3.50 20.47 -25.52
C PRO A 343 -2.81 19.10 -25.51
N GLN A 344 -1.47 19.07 -25.46
CA GLN A 344 -0.71 17.82 -25.38
C GLN A 344 -0.93 17.07 -24.07
N ALA A 345 -1.29 17.78 -23.00
CA ALA A 345 -1.53 17.19 -21.70
C ALA A 345 -2.95 16.58 -21.57
N GLU A 346 -3.85 16.87 -22.52
CA GLU A 346 -5.24 16.41 -22.48
C GLU A 346 -5.36 14.88 -22.49
N ALA A 347 -4.44 14.19 -23.18
CA ALA A 347 -4.42 12.72 -23.18
C ALA A 347 -4.17 12.10 -21.79
N LEU A 348 -3.62 12.88 -20.86
CA LEU A 348 -3.37 12.46 -19.47
C LEU A 348 -4.44 12.93 -18.49
N TYR A 349 -5.30 13.87 -18.90
CA TYR A 349 -6.27 14.49 -18.01
C TYR A 349 -7.72 14.23 -18.44
N GLU A 350 -8.64 14.23 -17.49
CA GLU A 350 -10.08 14.17 -17.78
C GLU A 350 -10.62 15.51 -18.32
N THR A 351 -10.26 15.91 -19.54
CA THR A 351 -10.68 17.21 -20.06
C THR A 351 -12.18 17.29 -20.29
N SER A 352 -12.92 17.87 -19.34
CA SER A 352 -14.28 18.32 -19.58
C SER A 352 -14.29 19.70 -20.26
N ARG A 353 -15.20 19.94 -21.21
CA ARG A 353 -15.39 21.27 -21.83
C ARG A 353 -16.05 22.30 -20.89
N ILE A 354 -16.16 21.97 -19.60
CA ILE A 354 -16.85 22.77 -18.59
C ILE A 354 -15.93 23.93 -18.18
N ARG A 355 -16.46 25.16 -18.16
CA ARG A 355 -15.73 26.32 -17.61
C ARG A 355 -15.60 26.18 -16.11
N CYS A 356 -14.41 26.44 -15.58
CA CYS A 356 -14.22 26.57 -14.15
C CYS A 356 -15.03 27.74 -13.59
N THR A 357 -15.95 27.45 -12.67
CA THR A 357 -16.76 28.49 -12.01
C THR A 357 -15.94 29.45 -11.15
N ARG A 358 -14.73 29.08 -10.73
CA ARG A 358 -13.83 29.94 -9.92
C ARG A 358 -12.90 30.84 -10.74
N CYS A 359 -12.37 30.35 -11.86
CA CYS A 359 -11.36 31.10 -12.63
C CYS A 359 -11.73 31.31 -14.10
N GLY A 360 -12.91 30.87 -14.54
CA GLY A 360 -13.41 31.02 -15.91
C GLY A 360 -12.69 30.18 -16.97
N ALA A 361 -11.69 29.38 -16.58
CA ALA A 361 -10.86 28.63 -17.51
C ALA A 361 -11.64 27.49 -18.19
N GLN A 362 -11.37 27.29 -19.48
CA GLN A 362 -11.80 26.11 -20.25
C GLN A 362 -10.74 25.00 -20.28
N ALA A 363 -9.74 25.06 -19.41
CA ALA A 363 -8.59 24.15 -19.41
C ALA A 363 -8.94 22.70 -19.02
N GLY A 364 -10.20 22.40 -18.66
CA GLY A 364 -10.63 21.10 -18.17
C GLY A 364 -10.45 20.91 -16.66
N PHE A 365 -10.83 19.73 -16.18
CA PHE A 365 -10.72 19.31 -14.78
C PHE A 365 -9.97 17.98 -14.68
N HIS A 366 -9.42 17.67 -13.52
CA HIS A 366 -8.87 16.34 -13.24
C HIS A 366 -9.09 15.99 -11.79
N GLY A 367 -9.67 14.83 -11.51
CA GLY A 367 -10.02 14.45 -10.12
C GLY A 367 -10.90 15.51 -9.44
N GLY A 368 -11.80 16.14 -10.21
CA GLY A 368 -12.65 17.22 -9.75
C GLY A 368 -11.96 18.57 -9.49
N ARG A 369 -10.70 18.78 -9.91
CA ARG A 369 -9.97 20.07 -9.75
C ARG A 369 -9.69 20.74 -11.08
N CYS A 370 -9.85 22.05 -11.17
CA CYS A 370 -9.60 22.81 -12.40
C CYS A 370 -8.12 22.80 -12.78
N LEU A 371 -7.82 22.45 -14.05
CA LEU A 371 -6.49 22.47 -14.65
C LEU A 371 -5.95 23.89 -14.95
N ARG A 372 -6.48 24.93 -14.30
CA ARG A 372 -5.87 26.28 -14.29
C ARG A 372 -5.64 26.77 -12.87
N CYS A 373 -6.67 26.82 -12.05
CA CYS A 373 -6.53 27.31 -10.67
C CYS A 373 -6.22 26.20 -9.64
N GLY A 374 -6.39 24.92 -9.98
CA GLY A 374 -6.22 23.79 -9.06
C GLY A 374 -7.34 23.65 -8.02
N GLN A 375 -8.41 24.44 -8.14
CA GLN A 375 -9.53 24.45 -7.22
C GLN A 375 -10.67 23.56 -7.73
N PRO A 376 -11.42 22.91 -6.84
CA PRO A 376 -12.64 22.23 -7.24
C PRO A 376 -13.70 23.22 -7.76
N PRO A 377 -14.65 22.77 -8.59
CA PRO A 377 -15.78 23.59 -8.99
C PRO A 377 -16.58 23.99 -7.75
N ASP A 378 -17.07 25.23 -7.72
CA ASP A 378 -17.87 25.71 -6.60
C ASP A 378 -19.20 24.92 -6.55
N THR A 379 -19.46 24.22 -5.44
CA THR A 379 -20.66 23.38 -5.25
C THR A 379 -21.85 24.16 -4.71
N ARG A 380 -21.80 25.51 -4.70
CA ARG A 380 -22.95 26.31 -4.28
C ARG A 380 -24.01 26.24 -5.37
N PRO A 381 -25.24 25.81 -5.07
CA PRO A 381 -26.33 25.90 -6.03
C PRO A 381 -26.51 27.39 -6.39
N LEU A 382 -26.59 27.67 -7.69
CA LEU A 382 -26.95 28.97 -8.23
C LEU A 382 -28.39 29.35 -7.82
#